data_AF-A0A662M9W1-F1
#
_entry.id   AF-A0A662M9W1-F1
#
_cell.length_a   1.000
_cell.length_b   1.000
_cell.length_c   1.000
_cell.angle_alpha   90.00
_cell.angle_beta   90.00
_cell.angle_gamma   90.00
#
_symmetry.space_group_name_H-M   'P 1'
#
loop_
_entity.id
_entity.type
_entity.pdbx_description
1 polymer ?
#
loop_
_entity_poly.entity_id
_entity_poly.type
_entity_poly.pdbx_seq_one_letter_code
_entity_poly.pdbx_strand_id
1 'polypeptide(L)'
;MQEIAVKSIGPITVKLVYGDVTRYKADAIVNAANKYLEHGGGVALAIAKAATGGDPIKYIEISKKALKEQIGRNYIDHGDVVVTPALKLEEIGVKYVIHTVGPICNGRWNNSLKEKLYKALISPLKKADELGLKSIAFPAVSSGIYGCPIKDVIKTFLEVVRDF
;
A
#
# COMPACT_ATOMS: atom_id res chain seq x y z
N MET A 1 -1.74 2.09 -18.42
CA MET A 1 -2.60 2.69 -17.38
C MET A 1 -3.85 3.18 -18.07
N GLN A 2 -5.02 2.80 -17.59
CA GLN A 2 -6.31 3.25 -18.11
C GLN A 2 -7.09 3.88 -16.95
N GLU A 3 -7.36 5.17 -17.04
CA GLU A 3 -8.21 5.87 -16.09
C GLU A 3 -9.67 5.46 -16.34
N ILE A 4 -10.33 4.93 -15.31
CA ILE A 4 -11.70 4.40 -15.38
C ILE A 4 -12.70 5.42 -14.81
N ALA A 5 -12.33 6.07 -13.71
CA ALA A 5 -13.16 7.07 -13.06
C ALA A 5 -12.31 8.07 -12.27
N VAL A 6 -12.79 9.30 -12.15
CA VAL A 6 -12.20 10.36 -11.31
C VAL A 6 -13.30 11.03 -10.50
N LYS A 7 -13.03 11.32 -9.24
CA LYS A 7 -13.94 12.06 -8.38
C LYS A 7 -13.17 12.88 -7.36
N SER A 8 -13.66 14.08 -7.06
CA SER A 8 -13.17 14.88 -5.93
C SER A 8 -13.93 14.52 -4.66
N ILE A 9 -13.20 14.33 -3.56
CA ILE A 9 -13.73 14.15 -2.21
C ILE A 9 -13.01 15.21 -1.34
N GLY A 10 -13.72 16.29 -1.01
CA GLY A 10 -13.09 17.46 -0.40
C GLY A 10 -11.94 18.01 -1.27
N PRO A 11 -10.74 18.25 -0.71
CA PRO A 11 -9.59 18.71 -1.47
C PRO A 11 -8.87 17.61 -2.27
N ILE A 12 -9.28 16.34 -2.12
CA ILE A 12 -8.58 15.18 -2.68
C ILE A 12 -9.22 14.78 -4.00
N THR A 13 -8.40 14.60 -5.04
CA THR A 13 -8.83 13.97 -6.29
C THR A 13 -8.53 12.46 -6.25
N VAL A 14 -9.57 11.66 -6.28
CA VAL A 14 -9.50 10.19 -6.28
C VAL A 14 -9.67 9.67 -7.69
N LYS A 15 -8.77 8.77 -8.10
CA LYS A 15 -8.80 8.13 -9.42
C LYS A 15 -8.88 6.61 -9.28
N LEU A 16 -9.78 5.99 -10.03
CA LEU A 16 -9.76 4.56 -10.27
C LEU A 16 -9.02 4.30 -11.58
N VAL A 17 -7.93 3.54 -11.51
CA VAL A 17 -7.05 3.30 -12.66
C VAL A 17 -6.81 1.80 -12.78
N TYR A 18 -7.04 1.28 -13.98
CA TYR A 18 -6.66 -0.08 -14.34
C TYR A 18 -5.22 -0.10 -14.87
N GLY A 19 -4.37 -0.93 -14.27
CA GLY A 19 -2.99 -1.11 -14.72
C GLY A 19 -2.04 -1.58 -13.61
N ASP A 20 -0.75 -1.38 -13.86
CA ASP A 20 0.35 -1.77 -12.99
C ASP A 20 0.74 -0.61 -12.07
N VAL A 21 0.59 -0.80 -10.76
CA VAL A 21 0.92 0.23 -9.75
C VAL A 21 2.39 0.62 -9.79
N THR A 22 3.30 -0.28 -10.20
CA THR A 22 4.73 0.01 -10.33
C THR A 22 5.06 0.92 -11.50
N ARG A 23 4.07 1.24 -12.33
CA ARG A 23 4.19 2.16 -13.47
C ARG A 23 3.34 3.41 -13.29
N TYR A 24 2.65 3.55 -12.16
CA TYR A 24 1.83 4.72 -11.89
C TYR A 24 2.68 5.86 -11.35
N LYS A 25 2.54 7.04 -11.95
CA LYS A 25 3.26 8.24 -11.52
C LYS A 25 2.55 8.87 -10.31
N ALA A 26 3.09 8.64 -9.12
CA ALA A 26 2.69 9.27 -7.86
C ALA A 26 3.92 9.41 -6.97
N ASP A 27 3.92 10.34 -6.03
CA ASP A 27 5.05 10.54 -5.10
C ASP A 27 5.31 9.29 -4.24
N ALA A 28 4.25 8.56 -3.88
CA ALA A 28 4.37 7.26 -3.22
C ALA A 28 3.43 6.22 -3.80
N ILE A 29 3.83 4.96 -3.70
CA ILE A 29 2.94 3.82 -3.93
C ILE A 29 2.83 2.99 -2.65
N VAL A 30 1.66 2.42 -2.41
CA VAL A 30 1.43 1.55 -1.25
C VAL A 30 1.69 0.11 -1.63
N ASN A 31 2.42 -0.60 -0.77
CA ASN A 31 2.59 -2.03 -0.88
C ASN A 31 1.63 -2.74 0.09
N ALA A 32 0.78 -3.63 -0.45
CA ALA A 32 0.00 -4.58 0.34
C ALA A 32 0.90 -5.76 0.75
N ALA A 33 1.63 -5.59 1.86
CA ALA A 33 2.60 -6.54 2.37
C ALA A 33 1.97 -7.53 3.38
N ASN A 34 2.76 -8.51 3.80
CA ASN A 34 2.50 -9.25 5.04
C ASN A 34 3.18 -8.56 6.22
N LYS A 35 2.85 -9.02 7.44
CA LYS A 35 3.38 -8.42 8.68
C LYS A 35 4.91 -8.47 8.82
N TYR A 36 5.62 -9.29 8.05
CA TYR A 36 7.08 -9.45 8.13
C TYR A 36 7.83 -8.74 7.00
N LEU A 37 7.11 -8.03 6.12
CA LEU A 37 7.63 -7.43 4.89
C LEU A 37 8.37 -8.42 3.99
N GLU A 38 7.89 -9.67 3.95
CA GLU A 38 8.42 -10.72 3.08
C GLU A 38 7.66 -10.72 1.76
N HIS A 39 8.21 -10.01 0.78
CA HIS A 39 7.58 -9.73 -0.51
C HIS A 39 7.61 -10.92 -1.48
N GLY A 40 7.12 -12.08 -1.05
CA GLY A 40 7.23 -13.35 -1.79
C GLY A 40 6.19 -13.58 -2.89
N GLY A 41 5.13 -12.78 -2.96
CA GLY A 41 4.08 -12.95 -3.97
C GLY A 41 3.19 -11.72 -4.19
N GLY A 42 2.33 -11.81 -5.21
CA GLY A 42 1.35 -10.78 -5.54
C GLY A 42 1.97 -9.42 -5.85
N VAL A 43 1.24 -8.34 -5.50
CA VAL A 43 1.70 -6.97 -5.73
C VAL A 43 2.97 -6.64 -4.93
N ALA A 44 3.17 -7.26 -3.76
CA ALA A 44 4.37 -7.06 -2.97
C ALA A 44 5.63 -7.52 -3.72
N LEU A 45 5.58 -8.71 -4.33
CA LEU A 45 6.68 -9.20 -5.18
C LEU A 45 6.90 -8.33 -6.40
N ALA A 46 5.82 -7.86 -7.04
CA ALA A 46 5.91 -6.99 -8.22
C ALA A 46 6.62 -5.67 -7.87
N ILE A 47 6.22 -5.02 -6.77
CA ILE A 47 6.87 -3.80 -6.27
C ILE A 47 8.33 -4.07 -5.91
N ALA A 48 8.62 -5.16 -5.20
CA ALA A 48 9.99 -5.51 -4.80
C ALA A 48 10.91 -5.71 -6.01
N LYS A 49 10.44 -6.43 -7.02
CA LYS A 49 11.17 -6.61 -8.29
C LYS A 49 11.34 -5.28 -9.03
N ALA A 50 10.30 -4.47 -9.11
CA ALA A 50 10.36 -3.20 -9.84
C ALA A 50 11.33 -2.21 -9.17
N ALA A 51 11.31 -2.11 -7.84
CA ALA A 51 12.21 -1.24 -7.09
C ALA A 51 13.69 -1.59 -7.30
N THR A 52 14.06 -2.87 -7.37
CA THR A 52 15.46 -3.28 -7.54
C THR A 52 15.85 -3.57 -8.99
N GLY A 53 14.87 -3.64 -9.90
CA GLY A 53 15.06 -4.06 -11.29
C GLY A 53 15.26 -5.56 -11.47
N GLY A 54 14.65 -6.38 -10.61
CA GLY A 54 14.55 -7.83 -10.80
C GLY A 54 14.86 -8.68 -9.57
N ASP A 55 15.48 -8.11 -8.53
CA ASP A 55 15.93 -8.82 -7.33
C ASP A 55 15.05 -8.50 -6.11
N PRO A 56 14.00 -9.28 -5.83
CA PRO A 56 13.12 -9.00 -4.71
C PRO A 56 13.77 -9.27 -3.35
N ILE A 57 14.80 -10.13 -3.26
CA ILE A 57 15.46 -10.46 -1.99
C ILE A 57 16.16 -9.23 -1.44
N LYS A 58 16.89 -8.50 -2.29
CA LYS A 58 17.50 -7.22 -1.91
C LYS A 58 16.47 -6.22 -1.36
N TYR A 59 15.27 -6.17 -1.93
CA TYR A 59 14.24 -5.26 -1.43
C TYR A 59 13.63 -5.71 -0.10
N ILE A 60 13.53 -7.02 0.14
CA ILE A 60 13.11 -7.59 1.43
C ILE A 60 14.13 -7.22 2.52
N GLU A 61 15.44 -7.31 2.24
CA GLU A 61 16.48 -6.90 3.19
C GLU A 61 16.39 -5.42 3.57
N ILE A 62 16.23 -4.55 2.57
CA ILE A 62 16.00 -3.10 2.77
C ILE A 62 14.75 -2.87 3.61
N SER A 63 13.66 -3.56 3.29
CA SER A 63 12.39 -3.43 4.02
C SER A 63 12.51 -3.89 5.47
N LYS A 64 13.19 -5.02 5.73
CA LYS A 64 13.42 -5.55 7.08
C LYS A 64 14.34 -4.64 7.90
N LYS A 65 15.35 -4.03 7.28
CA LYS A 65 16.19 -3.01 7.93
C LYS A 65 15.37 -1.79 8.33
N ALA A 66 14.61 -1.21 7.38
CA ALA A 66 13.74 -0.07 7.62
C ALA A 66 12.68 -0.36 8.70
N LEU A 67 12.10 -1.57 8.70
CA LEU A 67 11.17 -2.03 9.72
C LEU A 67 11.79 -1.98 11.12
N LYS A 68 13.01 -2.52 11.28
CA LYS A 68 13.70 -2.49 12.57
C LYS A 68 14.04 -1.06 13.01
N GLU A 69 14.44 -0.19 12.08
CA GLU A 69 14.78 1.21 12.36
C GLU A 69 13.56 2.06 12.73
N GLN A 70 12.41 1.86 12.06
CA GLN A 70 11.22 2.70 12.21
C GLN A 70 10.26 2.20 13.30
N ILE A 71 10.15 0.88 13.47
CA ILE A 71 9.17 0.25 14.38
C ILE A 71 9.85 -0.40 15.60
N GLY A 72 11.16 -0.69 15.52
CA GLY A 72 11.91 -1.31 16.63
C GLY A 72 11.63 -2.81 16.82
N ARG A 73 10.89 -3.46 15.91
CA ARG A 73 10.55 -4.88 15.93
C ARG A 73 10.59 -5.48 14.52
N ASN A 74 10.49 -6.81 14.43
CA ASN A 74 10.56 -7.54 13.16
C ASN A 74 9.18 -7.83 12.52
N TYR A 75 8.14 -7.11 12.94
CA TYR A 75 6.80 -7.21 12.35
C TYR A 75 6.01 -5.91 12.46
N ILE A 76 4.99 -5.75 11.64
CA ILE A 76 4.01 -4.66 11.71
C ILE A 76 2.61 -5.17 12.08
N ASP A 77 1.88 -4.36 12.84
CA ASP A 77 0.44 -4.53 13.09
C ASP A 77 -0.40 -3.73 12.09
N HIS A 78 -1.72 -3.97 12.08
CA HIS A 78 -2.64 -3.18 11.27
C HIS A 78 -2.63 -1.71 11.72
N GLY A 79 -2.24 -0.80 10.83
CA GLY A 79 -2.10 0.62 11.11
C GLY A 79 -0.66 1.08 11.28
N ASP A 80 0.29 0.16 11.46
CA ASP A 80 1.69 0.48 11.25
C ASP A 80 1.98 0.67 9.77
N VAL A 81 2.98 1.49 9.50
CA VAL A 81 3.54 1.69 8.16
C VAL A 81 5.05 1.71 8.23
N VAL A 82 5.69 1.11 7.23
CA VAL A 82 7.13 1.23 7.01
C VAL A 82 7.36 1.93 5.69
N VAL A 83 8.25 2.91 5.68
CA VAL A 83 8.60 3.67 4.49
C VAL A 83 9.97 3.23 4.00
N THR A 84 10.08 2.91 2.72
CA THR A 84 11.36 2.60 2.08
C THR A 84 11.58 3.50 0.86
N PRO A 85 12.83 3.75 0.46
CA PRO A 85 13.10 4.38 -0.83
C PRO A 85 12.56 3.49 -1.96
N ALA A 86 12.06 4.13 -3.01
CA ALA A 86 11.48 3.41 -4.14
C ALA A 86 12.55 2.90 -5.14
N LEU A 87 13.81 3.33 -4.98
CA LEU A 87 14.96 2.88 -5.75
C LEU A 87 14.73 3.12 -7.26
N LYS A 88 14.75 2.10 -8.12
CA LYS A 88 14.54 2.30 -9.57
C LYS A 88 13.20 2.93 -9.93
N LEU A 89 12.18 2.83 -9.06
CA LEU A 89 10.89 3.47 -9.29
C LEU A 89 10.97 5.02 -9.17
N GLU A 90 12.05 5.56 -8.61
CA GLU A 90 12.31 7.01 -8.59
C GLU A 90 12.45 7.58 -10.01
N GLU A 91 12.90 6.78 -10.98
CA GLU A 91 13.00 7.16 -12.40
C GLU A 91 11.64 7.53 -13.02
N ILE A 92 10.54 7.03 -12.46
CA ILE A 92 9.17 7.37 -12.89
C ILE A 92 8.46 8.34 -11.94
N GLY A 93 9.17 8.89 -10.95
CA GLY A 93 8.67 9.88 -10.00
C GLY A 93 8.12 9.32 -8.68
N VAL A 94 8.24 8.01 -8.43
CA VAL A 94 7.88 7.42 -7.13
C VAL A 94 9.04 7.58 -6.17
N LYS A 95 8.88 8.38 -5.12
CA LYS A 95 9.94 8.64 -4.12
C LYS A 95 9.97 7.54 -3.06
N TYR A 96 8.80 7.08 -2.64
CA TYR A 96 8.66 6.14 -1.54
C TYR A 96 7.74 4.97 -1.87
N VAL A 97 8.04 3.82 -1.28
CA VAL A 97 7.08 2.73 -1.10
C VAL A 97 6.66 2.72 0.37
N ILE A 98 5.35 2.83 0.60
CA ILE A 98 4.76 2.76 1.95
C ILE A 98 4.15 1.38 2.13
N HIS A 99 4.77 0.57 2.99
CA HIS A 99 4.32 -0.78 3.29
C HIS A 99 3.25 -0.76 4.38
N THR A 100 2.14 -1.46 4.11
CA THR A 100 1.09 -1.70 5.11
C THR A 100 0.65 -3.16 5.07
N VAL A 101 -0.03 -3.60 6.14
CA VAL A 101 -0.59 -4.95 6.25
C VAL A 101 -2.09 -4.88 6.49
N GLY A 102 -2.87 -5.38 5.54
CA GLY A 102 -4.31 -5.57 5.72
C GLY A 102 -4.64 -6.91 6.40
N PRO A 103 -5.91 -7.13 6.80
CA PRO A 103 -6.33 -8.38 7.42
C PRO A 103 -6.44 -9.53 6.41
N ILE A 104 -6.38 -10.76 6.93
CA ILE A 104 -6.71 -12.00 6.19
C ILE A 104 -8.20 -12.30 6.43
N CYS A 105 -8.97 -12.42 5.35
CA CYS A 105 -10.41 -12.60 5.39
C CYS A 105 -10.85 -14.03 5.03
N ASN A 106 -10.13 -14.71 4.13
CA ASN A 106 -10.50 -16.05 3.62
C ASN A 106 -11.98 -16.12 3.16
N GLY A 107 -12.43 -15.12 2.41
CA GLY A 107 -13.80 -14.98 1.91
C GLY A 107 -14.83 -14.45 2.91
N ARG A 108 -14.44 -14.20 4.17
CA ARG A 108 -15.34 -13.69 5.22
C ARG A 108 -15.24 -12.17 5.37
N TRP A 109 -16.29 -11.55 5.91
CA TRP A 109 -16.30 -10.13 6.21
C TRP A 109 -17.08 -9.84 7.50
N ASN A 110 -16.54 -8.97 8.36
CA ASN A 110 -17.17 -8.50 9.60
C ASN A 110 -16.55 -7.17 10.05
N ASN A 111 -17.09 -6.57 11.10
CA ASN A 111 -16.63 -5.26 11.61
C ASN A 111 -15.17 -5.26 12.07
N SER A 112 -14.67 -6.36 12.65
CA SER A 112 -13.26 -6.45 13.07
C SER A 112 -12.31 -6.48 11.87
N LEU A 113 -12.66 -7.22 10.81
CA LEU A 113 -11.90 -7.21 9.54
C LEU A 113 -11.97 -5.83 8.87
N LYS A 114 -13.14 -5.19 8.87
CA LYS A 114 -13.30 -3.82 8.37
C LYS A 114 -12.38 -2.85 9.10
N GLU A 115 -12.37 -2.85 10.43
CA GLU A 115 -11.54 -1.95 11.24
C GLU A 115 -10.04 -2.13 10.97
N LYS A 116 -9.59 -3.38 10.84
CA LYS A 116 -8.19 -3.70 10.49
C LYS A 116 -7.82 -3.19 9.11
N LEU A 117 -8.70 -3.37 8.12
CA LEU A 117 -8.47 -2.85 6.77
C LEU A 117 -8.49 -1.32 6.75
N TYR A 118 -9.41 -0.70 7.49
CA TYR A 118 -9.48 0.75 7.64
C TYR A 118 -8.14 1.30 8.15
N LYS A 119 -7.59 0.71 9.22
CA LYS A 119 -6.26 1.07 9.75
C LYS A 119 -5.15 0.92 8.70
N ALA A 120 -5.15 -0.17 7.95
CA ALA A 120 -4.16 -0.41 6.89
C ALA A 120 -4.24 0.60 5.73
N LEU A 121 -5.40 1.23 5.52
CA LEU A 121 -5.61 2.20 4.45
C LEU A 121 -5.40 3.65 4.89
N ILE A 122 -5.83 4.01 6.10
CA ILE A 122 -5.70 5.39 6.62
C ILE A 122 -4.25 5.72 6.99
N SER A 123 -3.48 4.76 7.52
CA SER A 123 -2.12 5.04 7.97
C SER A 123 -1.16 5.42 6.85
N PRO A 124 -1.18 4.79 5.65
CA PRO A 124 -0.40 5.28 4.52
C PRO A 124 -0.78 6.69 4.05
N LEU A 125 -2.06 7.07 4.11
CA LEU A 125 -2.49 8.45 3.80
C LEU A 125 -1.88 9.44 4.79
N LYS A 126 -2.02 9.17 6.09
CA LYS A 126 -1.42 10.01 7.14
C LYS A 126 0.09 10.12 7.01
N LYS A 127 0.77 9.02 6.68
CA LYS A 127 2.22 9.03 6.48
C LYS A 127 2.63 9.81 5.22
N ALA A 128 1.84 9.75 4.15
CA ALA A 128 2.10 10.56 2.97
C ALA A 128 1.95 12.06 3.26
N ASP A 129 0.96 12.44 4.06
CA ASP A 129 0.78 13.83 4.50
C ASP A 129 1.91 14.32 5.41
N GLU A 130 2.33 13.50 6.37
CA GLU A 130 3.50 13.77 7.23
C GLU A 130 4.78 13.98 6.42
N LEU A 131 4.94 13.25 5.31
CA LEU A 131 6.06 13.38 4.37
C LEU A 131 5.87 14.52 3.35
N GLY A 132 4.75 15.25 3.39
CA GLY A 132 4.45 16.36 2.48
C GLY A 132 4.19 15.94 1.03
N LEU A 133 3.83 14.68 0.79
CA LEU A 133 3.60 14.14 -0.55
C LEU A 133 2.28 14.65 -1.13
N LYS A 134 2.22 14.84 -2.44
CA LYS A 134 1.03 15.36 -3.14
C LYS A 134 0.20 14.28 -3.81
N SER A 135 0.76 13.09 -3.98
CA SER A 135 0.08 11.98 -4.65
C SER A 135 0.51 10.62 -4.09
N ILE A 136 -0.47 9.73 -3.91
CA ILE A 136 -0.27 8.37 -3.40
C ILE A 136 -1.17 7.40 -4.17
N ALA A 137 -0.64 6.23 -4.53
CA ALA A 137 -1.39 5.20 -5.24
C ALA A 137 -1.50 3.91 -4.42
N PHE A 138 -2.71 3.35 -4.35
CA PHE A 138 -3.00 2.13 -3.60
C PHE A 138 -3.34 0.96 -4.53
N PRO A 139 -2.83 -0.25 -4.28
CA PRO A 139 -3.48 -1.46 -4.73
C PRO A 139 -4.72 -1.76 -3.87
N ALA A 140 -5.56 -2.69 -4.29
CA ALA A 140 -6.67 -3.19 -3.48
C ALA A 140 -6.15 -4.08 -2.33
N VAL A 141 -5.75 -3.44 -1.22
CA VAL A 141 -5.18 -4.12 -0.03
C VAL A 141 -6.10 -5.24 0.44
N SER A 142 -5.51 -6.41 0.73
CA SER A 142 -6.18 -7.65 1.14
C SER A 142 -7.11 -8.34 0.14
N SER A 143 -7.35 -7.79 -1.06
CA SER A 143 -8.21 -8.45 -2.07
C SER A 143 -7.52 -9.53 -2.90
N GLY A 144 -6.21 -9.74 -2.67
CA GLY A 144 -5.44 -10.82 -3.27
C GLY A 144 -5.58 -12.13 -2.48
N ILE A 145 -4.46 -12.79 -2.18
CA ILE A 145 -4.44 -14.06 -1.44
C ILE A 145 -5.05 -14.00 -0.03
N TYR A 146 -5.15 -12.79 0.56
CA TYR A 146 -5.84 -12.59 1.85
C TYR A 146 -7.36 -12.73 1.75
N GLY A 147 -7.92 -12.72 0.53
CA GLY A 147 -9.29 -13.15 0.25
C GLY A 147 -10.36 -12.24 0.83
N CYS A 148 -10.09 -10.95 1.04
CA CYS A 148 -11.15 -10.00 1.42
C CYS A 148 -12.03 -9.70 0.21
N PRO A 149 -13.38 -9.76 0.34
CA PRO A 149 -14.27 -9.46 -0.77
C PRO A 149 -14.01 -8.07 -1.35
N ILE A 150 -13.74 -7.99 -2.66
CA ILE A 150 -13.30 -6.74 -3.31
C ILE A 150 -14.30 -5.59 -3.11
N LYS A 151 -15.61 -5.88 -3.10
CA LYS A 151 -16.65 -4.86 -2.86
C LYS A 151 -16.47 -4.19 -1.50
N ASP A 152 -16.14 -4.97 -0.46
CA ASP A 152 -15.97 -4.45 0.88
C ASP A 152 -14.61 -3.75 1.06
N VAL A 153 -13.57 -4.22 0.37
CA VAL A 153 -12.27 -3.52 0.30
C VAL A 153 -12.44 -2.12 -0.29
N ILE A 154 -13.13 -2.00 -1.44
CA ILE A 154 -13.35 -0.70 -2.09
C ILE A 154 -14.27 0.20 -1.26
N LYS A 155 -15.33 -0.34 -0.64
CA LYS A 155 -16.18 0.43 0.27
C LYS A 155 -15.38 1.02 1.42
N THR A 156 -14.52 0.21 2.05
CA THR A 156 -13.65 0.65 3.16
C THR A 156 -12.63 1.69 2.70
N PHE A 157 -12.04 1.54 1.51
CA PHE A 157 -11.16 2.54 0.93
C PHE A 157 -11.85 3.89 0.73
N LEU A 158 -13.06 3.90 0.17
CA LEU A 158 -13.83 5.13 -0.04
C LEU A 158 -14.29 5.77 1.26
N GLU A 159 -14.51 5.00 2.32
CA GLU A 159 -14.77 5.51 3.68
C GLU A 159 -13.52 6.21 4.23
N VAL A 160 -12.38 5.53 4.19
CA VAL A 160 -11.08 6.11 4.61
C VAL A 160 -10.76 7.43 3.92
N VAL A 161 -10.99 7.53 2.61
CA VAL A 161 -10.71 8.76 1.85
C VAL A 161 -11.70 9.89 2.14
N ARG A 162 -12.91 9.58 2.64
CA ARG A 162 -13.87 10.62 3.09
C ARG A 162 -13.54 11.12 4.49
N ASP A 163 -13.01 10.25 5.33
CA ASP A 163 -12.70 10.54 6.72
C ASP A 163 -11.32 11.21 6.90
N PHE A 164 -10.44 11.11 5.90
CA PHE A 164 -9.14 11.79 5.83
C PHE A 164 -9.27 13.22 5.28
#